data_AF-A0A9P4UYE1-F1
#
_entry.id   AF-A0A9P4UYE1-F1
#
_cell.length_a   1.000
_cell.length_b   1.000
_cell.length_c   1.000
_cell.angle_alpha   90.00
_cell.angle_beta   90.00
_cell.angle_gamma   90.00
#
_symmetry.space_group_name_H-M   'P 1'
#
loop_
_entity.id
_entity.type
_entity.pdbx_description
1 polymer ?
#
loop_
_entity_poly.entity_id
_entity_poly.type
_entity_poly.pdbx_seq_one_letter_code
_entity_poly.pdbx_strand_id
1 'polypeptide(L)'
;MASTGKKTSKSIFKTEIPFTETKIPTISPHDQEVILDLLCNLLAPLGHYRRTHTTPTPSPGKKRKRKNKHPPNTMLSPPPPALSSHILIGINSTTRHLTALQRQPPAENPPKPLSPLSLLIIPHPHPPSSLPHAHLPLQLYLSHISPVSTPPLSPQTLLLALPLSASTRLAKSLSLPRVSAIGLLEGAPGAEGLVRFARERVAGLECEGLEEGRRGEWRGVRVSVT
;
A
#
# COMPACT_ATOMS: atom_id res chain seq x y z
N MET A 1 -21.17 59.18 -5.36
CA MET A 1 -20.83 58.20 -4.30
C MET A 1 -21.68 56.95 -4.55
N ALA A 2 -21.15 55.93 -5.22
CA ALA A 2 -21.89 54.69 -5.50
C ALA A 2 -21.65 53.68 -4.37
N SER A 3 -22.73 53.22 -3.73
CA SER A 3 -22.70 52.22 -2.66
C SER A 3 -22.36 50.84 -3.22
N THR A 4 -21.28 50.24 -2.74
CA THR A 4 -20.90 48.85 -3.04
C THR A 4 -21.81 47.89 -2.26
N GLY A 5 -22.87 47.41 -2.90
CA GLY A 5 -23.74 46.37 -2.33
C GLY A 5 -22.97 45.06 -2.09
N LYS A 6 -22.85 44.64 -0.83
CA LYS A 6 -22.29 43.33 -0.45
C LYS A 6 -23.18 42.22 -1.03
N LYS A 7 -22.63 41.40 -1.93
CA LYS A 7 -23.32 40.19 -2.44
C LYS A 7 -23.44 39.18 -1.30
N THR A 8 -24.67 38.82 -0.91
CA THR A 8 -24.95 37.73 0.04
C THR A 8 -24.57 36.40 -0.62
N SER A 9 -23.63 35.66 -0.04
CA SER A 9 -23.26 34.32 -0.52
C SER A 9 -24.39 33.34 -0.24
N LYS A 10 -24.78 32.53 -1.24
CA LYS A 10 -25.75 31.45 -1.08
C LYS A 10 -25.13 30.35 -0.23
N SER A 11 -25.87 29.84 0.76
CA SER A 11 -25.45 28.72 1.60
C SER A 11 -25.28 27.45 0.77
N ILE A 12 -24.16 26.75 0.93
CA ILE A 12 -23.88 25.48 0.28
C ILE A 12 -24.03 24.37 1.31
N PHE A 13 -24.96 23.45 1.06
CA PHE A 13 -25.16 22.26 1.86
C PHE A 13 -24.28 21.13 1.30
N LYS A 14 -23.42 20.56 2.13
CA LYS A 14 -22.58 19.41 1.78
C LYS A 14 -23.00 18.21 2.60
N THR A 15 -23.14 17.07 1.93
CA THR A 15 -23.39 15.80 2.59
C THR A 15 -22.07 15.17 3.03
N GLU A 16 -22.06 14.62 4.24
CA GLU A 16 -20.90 13.94 4.82
C GLU A 16 -21.19 12.46 5.03
N ILE A 17 -20.12 11.67 5.11
CA ILE A 17 -20.22 10.23 5.39
C ILE A 17 -20.60 10.07 6.87
N PRO A 18 -21.72 9.41 7.20
CA PRO A 18 -22.20 9.29 8.58
C PRO A 18 -21.47 8.21 9.39
N PHE A 19 -20.69 7.36 8.72
CA PHE A 19 -19.91 6.26 9.30
C PHE A 19 -18.58 6.74 9.85
N THR A 20 -18.08 6.05 10.87
CA THR A 20 -16.78 6.33 11.48
C THR A 20 -15.64 6.09 10.49
N GLU A 21 -14.72 7.05 10.39
CA GLU A 21 -13.53 6.92 9.54
C GLU A 21 -12.61 5.81 10.06
N THR A 22 -11.90 5.13 9.15
CA THR A 22 -10.91 4.12 9.51
C THR A 22 -9.78 4.75 10.32
N LYS A 23 -9.54 4.25 11.54
CA LYS A 23 -8.46 4.73 12.40
C LYS A 23 -7.16 4.07 11.97
N ILE A 24 -6.19 4.92 11.62
CA ILE A 24 -4.85 4.46 11.25
C ILE A 24 -3.99 4.48 12.49
N PRO A 25 -3.20 3.43 12.75
CA PRO A 25 -2.33 3.41 13.92
C PRO A 25 -1.37 4.59 13.88
N THR A 26 -1.35 5.36 14.97
CA THR A 26 -0.44 6.51 15.09
C THR A 26 0.93 5.99 15.49
N ILE A 27 1.95 6.33 14.70
CA ILE A 27 3.33 5.90 14.90
C ILE A 27 4.15 7.11 15.36
N SER A 28 5.01 6.93 16.36
CA SER A 28 5.94 7.98 16.79
C SER A 28 6.83 8.44 15.62
N PRO A 29 7.11 9.74 15.45
CA PRO A 29 7.99 10.24 14.38
C PRO A 29 9.37 9.58 14.38
N HIS A 30 9.94 9.31 15.56
CA HIS A 30 11.23 8.63 15.69
C HIS A 30 11.17 7.20 15.16
N ASP A 31 10.12 6.44 15.52
CA ASP A 31 9.94 5.07 15.05
C ASP A 31 9.70 5.03 13.53
N GLN A 32 9.01 6.04 12.97
CA GLN A 32 8.83 6.16 11.51
C GLN A 32 10.16 6.33 10.78
N GLU A 33 11.10 7.11 11.33
CA GLU A 33 12.43 7.29 10.74
C GLU A 33 13.25 6.00 10.79
N VAL A 34 13.25 5.31 11.92
CA VAL A 34 13.94 4.02 12.08
C VAL A 34 13.38 2.97 11.11
N ILE A 35 12.05 2.86 11.02
CA ILE A 35 11.37 1.97 10.06
C ILE A 35 11.78 2.32 8.63
N LEU A 36 11.81 3.61 8.28
CA LEU A 36 12.19 4.08 6.96
C LEU A 36 13.65 3.77 6.63
N ASP A 37 14.56 3.89 7.58
CA ASP A 37 15.98 3.58 7.41
C ASP A 37 16.21 2.08 7.21
N LEU A 38 15.61 1.25 8.06
CA LEU A 38 15.62 -0.21 7.94
C LEU A 38 15.05 -0.65 6.58
N LEU A 39 13.96 -0.05 6.15
CA LEU A 39 13.33 -0.37 4.89
C LEU A 39 14.16 0.12 3.69
N CYS A 40 14.79 1.30 3.77
CA CYS A 40 15.75 1.74 2.75
C CYS A 40 16.93 0.77 2.60
N ASN A 41 17.47 0.27 3.72
CA ASN A 41 18.56 -0.70 3.72
C ASN A 41 18.14 -2.05 3.13
N LEU A 42 16.93 -2.52 3.46
CA LEU A 42 16.34 -3.74 2.91
C LEU A 42 16.14 -3.64 1.38
N LEU A 43 15.74 -2.47 0.89
CA LEU A 43 15.43 -2.25 -0.53
C LEU A 43 16.64 -1.85 -1.38
N ALA A 44 17.74 -1.41 -0.77
CA ALA A 44 18.94 -0.98 -1.48
C ALA A 44 19.48 -2.06 -2.45
N PRO A 45 19.59 -3.35 -2.09
CA PRO A 45 20.03 -4.40 -3.02
C PRO A 45 19.13 -4.51 -4.26
N LEU A 46 17.81 -4.31 -4.11
CA LEU A 46 16.86 -4.32 -5.23
C LEU A 46 17.12 -3.15 -6.17
N GLY A 47 17.36 -1.95 -5.65
CA GLY A 47 17.68 -0.78 -6.46
C GLY A 47 19.00 -0.92 -7.21
N HIS A 48 20.03 -1.47 -6.56
CA HIS A 48 21.31 -1.75 -7.23
C HIS A 48 21.15 -2.75 -8.38
N TYR A 49 20.42 -3.84 -8.15
CA TYR A 49 20.12 -4.82 -9.19
C TYR A 49 19.39 -4.18 -10.38
N ARG A 50 18.39 -3.35 -10.10
CA ARG A 50 17.61 -2.68 -11.16
C ARG A 50 18.42 -1.67 -11.95
N ARG A 51 19.27 -0.88 -11.29
CA ARG A 51 20.16 0.07 -11.97
C ARG A 51 21.17 -0.61 -12.90
N THR A 52 21.65 -1.79 -12.51
CA THR A 52 22.70 -2.52 -13.24
C THR A 52 22.15 -3.47 -14.30
N HIS A 53 20.96 -4.05 -14.10
CA HIS A 53 20.42 -5.12 -14.95
C HIS A 53 19.11 -4.76 -15.65
N THR A 54 18.38 -3.73 -15.21
CA THR A 54 17.19 -3.26 -15.95
C THR A 54 17.64 -2.20 -16.95
N THR A 55 17.79 -2.59 -18.22
CA THR A 55 18.08 -1.64 -19.30
C THR A 55 17.06 -0.50 -19.29
N PRO A 56 17.48 0.78 -19.27
CA PRO A 56 16.56 1.90 -19.40
C PRO A 56 15.76 1.72 -20.70
N THR A 57 14.44 1.62 -20.59
CA THR A 57 13.59 1.57 -21.79
C THR A 57 13.83 2.84 -22.61
N PRO A 58 14.06 2.73 -23.93
CA PRO A 58 14.35 3.91 -24.76
C PRO A 58 13.17 4.89 -24.68
N SER A 59 13.53 6.17 -24.70
CA SER A 59 12.70 7.37 -24.52
C SER A 59 11.29 7.34 -25.15
N PRO A 60 10.33 8.12 -24.60
CA PRO A 60 8.93 8.16 -25.03
C PRO A 60 8.82 8.89 -26.38
N GLY A 61 9.18 8.21 -27.47
CA GLY A 61 9.10 8.75 -28.82
C GLY A 61 9.03 7.68 -29.91
N LYS A 62 9.31 6.42 -29.60
CA LYS A 62 9.20 5.32 -30.55
C LYS A 62 7.98 4.46 -30.24
N LYS A 63 6.90 4.70 -30.99
CA LYS A 63 5.74 3.80 -31.09
C LYS A 63 6.26 2.36 -31.22
N ARG A 64 5.97 1.55 -30.20
CA ARG A 64 6.41 0.17 -30.08
C ARG A 64 5.73 -0.67 -31.17
N LYS A 65 6.39 -0.85 -32.33
CA LYS A 65 6.06 -1.96 -33.23
C LYS A 65 6.28 -3.25 -32.42
N ARG A 66 5.19 -3.99 -32.19
CA ARG A 66 5.22 -5.30 -31.53
C ARG A 66 5.97 -6.27 -32.46
N LYS A 67 7.30 -6.31 -32.37
CA LYS A 67 8.12 -7.38 -32.95
C LYS A 67 8.33 -8.42 -31.86
N ASN A 68 7.69 -9.58 -32.03
CA ASN A 68 8.13 -10.82 -31.40
C ASN A 68 9.57 -11.06 -31.86
N LYS A 69 10.53 -10.84 -30.98
CA LYS A 69 11.90 -11.35 -31.13
C LYS A 69 12.26 -12.01 -29.81
N HIS A 70 12.46 -13.32 -29.87
CA HIS A 70 13.21 -14.07 -28.87
C HIS A 70 14.55 -13.33 -28.59
N PRO A 71 14.96 -13.17 -27.32
CA PRO A 71 16.32 -12.74 -27.04
C PRO A 71 17.30 -13.86 -27.43
N PRO A 72 18.38 -13.56 -28.18
CA PRO A 72 19.49 -14.48 -28.35
C PRO A 72 20.24 -14.59 -27.01
N ASN A 73 20.65 -15.81 -26.72
CA ASN A 73 21.30 -16.23 -25.49
C ASN A 73 22.73 -15.68 -25.41
N THR A 74 23.05 -14.83 -24.43
CA THR A 74 24.44 -14.51 -24.06
C THR A 74 24.55 -14.07 -22.58
N MET A 75 25.15 -14.95 -21.78
CA MET A 75 25.87 -14.73 -20.51
C MET A 75 25.09 -14.25 -19.27
N LEU A 76 24.75 -15.23 -18.41
CA LEU A 76 24.67 -15.18 -16.94
C LEU A 76 24.33 -13.82 -16.31
N SER A 77 23.09 -13.34 -16.50
CA SER A 77 22.55 -12.32 -15.58
C SER A 77 22.51 -12.94 -14.18
N PRO A 78 23.07 -12.30 -13.14
CA PRO A 78 22.96 -12.80 -11.78
C PRO A 78 21.48 -12.96 -11.42
N PRO A 79 21.14 -14.00 -10.63
CA PRO A 79 19.77 -14.25 -10.24
C PRO A 79 19.20 -13.02 -9.53
N PRO A 80 17.91 -12.70 -9.77
CA PRO A 80 17.29 -11.60 -9.06
C PRO A 80 17.39 -11.88 -7.55
N PRO A 81 17.64 -10.83 -6.74
CA PRO A 81 17.73 -10.98 -5.29
C PRO A 81 16.47 -11.69 -4.76
N ALA A 82 16.66 -12.62 -3.83
CA ALA A 82 15.57 -13.42 -3.24
C ALA A 82 14.44 -12.54 -2.66
N LEU A 83 14.77 -11.33 -2.22
CA LEU A 83 13.81 -10.31 -1.79
C LEU A 83 12.77 -9.91 -2.84
N SER A 84 13.09 -9.99 -4.14
CA SER A 84 12.21 -9.54 -5.22
C SER A 84 10.90 -10.33 -5.31
N SER A 85 10.88 -11.60 -4.92
CA SER A 85 9.66 -12.43 -4.90
C SER A 85 8.77 -12.16 -3.70
N HIS A 86 9.30 -11.54 -2.65
CA HIS A 86 8.60 -11.29 -1.39
C HIS A 86 8.16 -9.82 -1.22
N ILE A 87 8.33 -8.98 -2.24
CA ILE A 87 8.00 -7.56 -2.17
C ILE A 87 7.04 -7.17 -3.31
N LEU A 88 5.96 -6.51 -2.92
CA LEU A 88 5.01 -5.88 -3.83
C LEU A 88 5.34 -4.39 -3.93
N ILE A 89 5.50 -3.89 -5.15
CA ILE A 89 5.78 -2.46 -5.39
C ILE A 89 4.61 -1.85 -6.17
N GLY A 90 4.07 -0.76 -5.63
CA GLY A 90 3.00 0.03 -6.22
C GLY A 90 1.60 -0.38 -5.77
N ILE A 91 0.67 0.57 -5.92
CA ILE A 91 -0.74 0.40 -5.52
C ILE A 91 -1.37 -0.78 -6.25
N ASN A 92 -1.26 -0.86 -7.59
CA ASN A 92 -1.92 -1.90 -8.37
C ASN A 92 -1.47 -3.33 -8.03
N SER A 93 -0.19 -3.50 -7.67
CA SER A 93 0.34 -4.81 -7.24
C SER A 93 -0.23 -5.19 -5.88
N THR A 94 -0.28 -4.21 -4.98
CA THR A 94 -0.82 -4.37 -3.63
C THR A 94 -2.33 -4.66 -3.66
N THR A 95 -3.12 -3.87 -4.39
CA THR A 95 -4.58 -4.05 -4.48
C THR A 95 -4.96 -5.40 -5.08
N ARG A 96 -4.27 -5.84 -6.14
CA ARG A 96 -4.48 -7.16 -6.74
C ARG A 96 -4.19 -8.28 -5.74
N HIS A 97 -3.13 -8.14 -4.96
CA HIS A 97 -2.78 -9.13 -3.95
C HIS A 97 -3.80 -9.19 -2.81
N LEU A 98 -4.21 -8.04 -2.25
CA LEU A 98 -5.25 -7.97 -1.21
C LEU A 98 -6.59 -8.52 -1.71
N THR A 99 -6.96 -8.19 -2.95
CA THR A 99 -8.18 -8.73 -3.58
C THR A 99 -8.10 -10.24 -3.78
N ALA A 100 -6.91 -10.78 -4.10
CA ALA A 100 -6.70 -12.21 -4.25
C ALA A 100 -6.80 -12.94 -2.90
N LEU A 101 -6.26 -12.37 -1.82
CA LEU A 101 -6.40 -12.92 -0.46
C LEU A 101 -7.87 -12.97 -0.02
N GLN A 102 -8.67 -11.96 -0.37
CA GLN A 102 -10.11 -11.95 -0.06
C GLN A 102 -10.91 -13.02 -0.82
N ARG A 103 -10.49 -13.37 -2.04
CA ARG A 103 -11.27 -14.18 -3.00
C ARG A 103 -10.84 -15.63 -3.11
N GLN A 104 -9.89 -16.11 -2.31
CA GLN A 104 -9.38 -17.48 -2.45
C GLN A 104 -10.56 -18.50 -2.45
N PRO A 105 -10.76 -19.25 -3.55
CA PRO A 105 -11.88 -20.19 -3.63
C PRO A 105 -11.58 -21.45 -2.78
N PRO A 106 -12.60 -22.09 -2.18
CA PRO A 106 -12.43 -23.29 -1.36
C PRO A 106 -12.14 -24.60 -2.15
N ALA A 107 -11.54 -24.57 -3.35
CA ALA A 107 -11.53 -25.74 -4.26
C ALA A 107 -10.15 -26.25 -4.74
N GLU A 108 -9.84 -27.47 -4.28
CA GLU A 108 -9.27 -28.69 -4.91
C GLU A 108 -8.05 -28.67 -5.85
N ASN A 109 -7.54 -27.53 -6.35
CA ASN A 109 -6.25 -27.49 -7.06
C ASN A 109 -5.59 -26.12 -6.86
N PRO A 110 -4.61 -25.96 -5.96
CA PRO A 110 -4.03 -24.66 -5.71
C PRO A 110 -3.03 -24.29 -6.82
N PRO A 111 -3.27 -23.25 -7.65
CA PRO A 111 -2.16 -22.41 -8.06
C PRO A 111 -1.51 -21.89 -6.76
N LYS A 112 -0.16 -21.91 -6.69
CA LYS A 112 0.68 -21.59 -5.51
C LYS A 112 -0.06 -20.81 -4.39
N PRO A 113 -0.04 -21.30 -3.14
CA PRO A 113 -0.69 -20.60 -2.03
C PRO A 113 -0.18 -19.14 -1.98
N LEU A 114 -1.12 -18.20 -1.96
CA LEU A 114 -0.82 -16.77 -1.83
C LEU A 114 -0.18 -16.58 -0.45
N SER A 115 1.05 -16.08 -0.43
CA SER A 115 1.70 -15.72 0.83
C SER A 115 0.96 -14.52 1.44
N PRO A 116 0.65 -14.56 2.74
CA PRO A 116 0.02 -13.44 3.42
C PRO A 116 0.98 -12.25 3.51
N LEU A 117 0.39 -11.07 3.72
CA LEU A 117 1.13 -9.82 3.80
C LEU A 117 1.51 -9.54 5.26
N SER A 118 2.78 -9.26 5.53
CA SER A 118 3.26 -8.90 6.88
C SER A 118 3.16 -7.40 7.15
N LEU A 119 3.59 -6.57 6.19
CA LEU A 119 3.58 -5.11 6.31
C LEU A 119 3.07 -4.46 5.02
N LEU A 120 2.17 -3.50 5.16
CA LEU A 120 1.75 -2.61 4.09
C LEU A 120 2.20 -1.19 4.40
N ILE A 121 3.15 -0.66 3.63
CA ILE A 121 3.67 0.70 3.79
C ILE A 121 3.07 1.63 2.73
N ILE A 122 2.54 2.76 3.19
CA ILE A 122 2.04 3.85 2.34
C ILE A 122 2.79 5.13 2.74
N PRO A 123 3.56 5.77 1.84
CA PRO A 123 4.24 7.05 2.09
C PRO A 123 3.25 8.23 1.97
N HIS A 124 2.20 8.18 2.78
CA HIS A 124 1.22 9.23 2.94
C HIS A 124 0.80 9.28 4.42
N PRO A 125 0.76 10.45 5.08
CA PRO A 125 0.47 10.55 6.52
C PRO A 125 -0.98 10.18 6.85
N HIS A 126 -1.92 10.48 5.95
CA HIS A 126 -3.33 10.11 6.10
C HIS A 126 -3.89 9.43 4.83
N PRO A 127 -3.65 8.13 4.59
CA PRO A 127 -4.09 7.42 3.39
C PRO A 127 -5.58 7.63 2.98
N PRO A 128 -6.57 7.65 3.90
CA PRO A 128 -7.99 7.90 3.59
C PRO A 128 -8.27 9.23 2.89
N SER A 129 -7.54 10.30 3.19
CA SER A 129 -7.74 11.58 2.49
C SER A 129 -7.14 11.60 1.09
N SER A 130 -6.34 10.61 0.72
CA SER A 130 -5.71 10.51 -0.59
C SER A 130 -6.52 9.59 -1.49
N LEU A 131 -7.12 10.13 -2.56
CA LEU A 131 -7.86 9.36 -3.55
C LEU A 131 -7.16 8.05 -4.00
N PRO A 132 -5.85 8.03 -4.31
CA PRO A 132 -5.19 6.79 -4.71
C PRO A 132 -4.99 5.77 -3.57
N HIS A 133 -5.08 6.17 -2.31
CA HIS A 133 -4.78 5.31 -1.16
C HIS A 133 -5.99 5.02 -0.26
N ALA A 134 -7.10 5.73 -0.44
CA ALA A 134 -8.25 5.67 0.46
C ALA A 134 -8.85 4.27 0.60
N HIS A 135 -8.76 3.44 -0.43
CA HIS A 135 -9.30 2.08 -0.45
C HIS A 135 -8.37 1.03 0.19
N LEU A 136 -7.07 1.33 0.35
CA LEU A 136 -6.10 0.34 0.81
C LEU A 136 -6.31 -0.13 2.26
N PRO A 137 -6.57 0.76 3.24
CA PRO A 137 -6.88 0.33 4.60
C PRO A 137 -8.10 -0.61 4.64
N LEU A 138 -9.17 -0.25 3.94
CA LEU A 138 -10.38 -1.07 3.88
C LEU A 138 -10.12 -2.45 3.25
N GLN A 139 -9.36 -2.50 2.14
CA GLN A 139 -8.99 -3.78 1.52
C GLN A 139 -8.14 -4.65 2.44
N LEU A 140 -7.21 -4.05 3.18
CA LEU A 140 -6.39 -4.76 4.16
C LEU A 140 -7.29 -5.38 5.25
N TYR A 141 -8.16 -4.57 5.85
CA TYR A 141 -9.07 -5.03 6.90
C TYR A 141 -9.99 -6.16 6.41
N LEU A 142 -10.59 -6.00 5.22
CA LEU A 142 -11.41 -7.05 4.61
C LEU A 142 -10.64 -8.35 4.34
N SER A 143 -9.34 -8.26 4.05
CA SER A 143 -8.50 -9.45 3.88
C SER A 143 -8.19 -10.17 5.20
N HIS A 144 -8.27 -9.47 6.35
CA HIS A 144 -8.08 -10.08 7.67
C HIS A 144 -9.33 -10.78 8.19
N ILE A 145 -10.50 -10.20 7.95
CA ILE A 145 -11.77 -10.80 8.43
C ILE A 145 -12.30 -11.89 7.50
N SER A 146 -11.70 -12.07 6.31
CA SER A 146 -12.13 -13.10 5.36
C SER A 146 -11.82 -14.49 5.96
N PRO A 147 -12.83 -15.39 6.09
CA PRO A 147 -12.66 -16.72 6.69
C PRO A 147 -11.74 -17.65 5.89
N VAL A 148 -11.39 -17.23 4.66
CA VAL A 148 -10.53 -17.94 3.73
C VAL A 148 -9.04 -17.63 3.98
N SER A 149 -8.75 -16.49 4.60
CA SER A 149 -7.40 -15.95 4.73
C SER A 149 -6.64 -16.62 5.89
N THR A 150 -6.09 -17.81 5.63
CA THR A 150 -5.05 -18.50 6.44
C THR A 150 -5.41 -18.88 7.90
N PRO A 151 -4.75 -19.92 8.48
CA PRO A 151 -5.05 -20.38 9.84
C PRO A 151 -4.76 -19.32 10.92
N PRO A 152 -5.35 -19.43 12.12
CA PRO A 152 -5.29 -18.45 13.22
C PRO A 152 -3.88 -18.16 13.81
N LEU A 153 -2.83 -18.75 13.23
CA LEU A 153 -1.44 -18.59 13.67
C LEU A 153 -0.67 -17.47 12.93
N SER A 154 -1.16 -16.99 11.78
CA SER A 154 -0.43 -15.94 11.04
C SER A 154 -0.67 -14.55 11.68
N PRO A 155 0.40 -13.79 11.98
CA PRO A 155 0.27 -12.54 12.70
C PRO A 155 -0.25 -11.41 11.78
N GLN A 156 -1.26 -10.66 12.26
CA GLN A 156 -2.00 -9.62 11.52
C GLN A 156 -1.10 -8.69 10.69
N THR A 157 -1.49 -8.38 9.45
CA THR A 157 -0.77 -7.41 8.63
C THR A 157 -0.82 -6.01 9.23
N LEU A 158 0.33 -5.34 9.32
CA LEU A 158 0.37 -3.96 9.81
C LEU A 158 0.28 -2.95 8.67
N LEU A 159 -0.49 -1.89 8.88
CA LEU A 159 -0.54 -0.73 8.01
C LEU A 159 0.41 0.36 8.55
N LEU A 160 1.40 0.76 7.76
CA LEU A 160 2.36 1.80 8.10
C LEU A 160 2.11 3.03 7.22
N ALA A 161 1.55 4.08 7.81
CA ALA A 161 1.45 5.40 7.19
C ALA A 161 2.73 6.20 7.49
N LEU A 162 3.51 6.50 6.45
CA LEU A 162 4.74 7.28 6.56
C LEU A 162 4.54 8.71 6.02
N PRO A 163 5.38 9.68 6.43
CA PRO A 163 5.32 11.04 5.89
C PRO A 163 5.56 11.08 4.38
N LEU A 164 5.05 12.12 3.69
CA LEU A 164 5.25 12.29 2.25
C LEU A 164 6.73 12.34 1.85
N SER A 165 7.59 12.86 2.73
CA SER A 165 9.05 12.90 2.54
C SER A 165 9.69 11.51 2.42
N ALA A 166 9.05 10.46 2.96
CA ALA A 166 9.52 9.09 2.82
C ALA A 166 9.48 8.61 1.36
N SER A 167 8.51 9.08 0.54
CA SER A 167 8.35 8.60 -0.84
C SER A 167 9.61 8.82 -1.68
N THR A 168 10.29 9.96 -1.53
CA THR A 168 11.49 10.28 -2.31
C THR A 168 12.68 9.42 -1.90
N ARG A 169 12.83 9.16 -0.59
CA ARG A 169 13.86 8.26 -0.04
C ARG A 169 13.67 6.83 -0.54
N LEU A 170 12.44 6.34 -0.51
CA LEU A 170 12.06 5.02 -1.02
C LEU A 170 12.23 4.88 -2.54
N ALA A 171 11.84 5.91 -3.29
CA ALA A 171 12.04 5.93 -4.73
C ALA A 171 13.52 5.88 -5.09
N LYS A 172 14.37 6.61 -4.35
CA LYS A 172 15.82 6.60 -4.54
C LYS A 172 16.43 5.23 -4.23
N SER A 173 16.06 4.58 -3.13
CA SER A 173 16.59 3.25 -2.75
C SER A 173 16.18 2.15 -3.72
N LEU A 174 14.96 2.20 -4.28
CA LEU A 174 14.45 1.23 -5.26
C LEU A 174 14.82 1.53 -6.73
N SER A 175 15.56 2.62 -6.98
CA SER A 175 15.82 3.16 -8.32
C SER A 175 14.55 3.31 -9.17
N LEU A 176 13.49 3.87 -8.57
CA LEU A 176 12.20 4.16 -9.21
C LEU A 176 11.97 5.66 -9.34
N PRO A 177 11.19 6.10 -10.33
CA PRO A 177 10.76 7.50 -10.39
C PRO A 177 9.85 7.87 -9.22
N ARG A 178 8.94 6.97 -8.82
CA ARG A 178 7.98 7.18 -7.72
C ARG A 178 7.59 5.85 -7.07
N VAL A 179 7.29 5.89 -5.77
CA VAL A 179 6.79 4.75 -5.00
C VAL A 179 5.62 5.22 -4.15
N SER A 180 4.49 4.53 -4.31
CA SER A 180 3.21 4.92 -3.70
C SER A 180 2.67 3.88 -2.71
N ALA A 181 3.08 2.63 -2.81
CA ALA A 181 2.79 1.60 -1.82
C ALA A 181 3.86 0.52 -1.90
N ILE A 182 4.19 -0.09 -0.76
CA ILE A 182 5.09 -1.23 -0.68
C ILE A 182 4.42 -2.28 0.22
N GLY A 183 4.24 -3.48 -0.31
CA GLY A 183 3.77 -4.63 0.46
C GLY A 183 4.94 -5.59 0.71
N LEU A 184 5.09 -6.04 1.95
CA LEU A 184 6.06 -7.06 2.34
C LEU A 184 5.31 -8.36 2.65
N LEU A 185 5.65 -9.42 1.92
CA LEU A 185 5.07 -10.74 2.13
C LEU A 185 5.73 -11.43 3.33
N GLU A 186 4.99 -12.33 3.97
CA GLU A 186 5.53 -13.16 5.05
C GLU A 186 6.70 -14.03 4.55
N GLY A 187 7.71 -14.21 5.41
CA GLY A 187 8.93 -14.96 5.09
C GLY A 187 9.95 -14.21 4.22
N ALA A 188 9.83 -12.89 4.07
CA ALA A 188 10.81 -12.10 3.31
C ALA A 188 12.23 -12.16 3.94
N PRO A 189 13.26 -12.59 3.20
CA PRO A 189 14.60 -12.79 3.75
C PRO A 189 15.23 -11.47 4.22
N GLY A 190 15.65 -11.39 5.48
CA GLY A 190 16.26 -10.19 6.06
C GLY A 190 15.27 -9.10 6.50
N ALA A 191 13.96 -9.33 6.35
CA ALA A 191 12.93 -8.39 6.80
C ALA A 191 12.40 -8.68 8.22
N GLU A 192 12.81 -9.79 8.83
CA GLU A 192 12.32 -10.25 10.14
C GLU A 192 12.50 -9.18 11.24
N GLY A 193 13.67 -8.55 11.31
CA GLY A 193 13.94 -7.48 12.29
C GLY A 193 13.04 -6.26 12.10
N LEU A 194 12.77 -5.88 10.85
CA LEU A 194 11.85 -4.78 10.52
C LEU A 194 10.40 -5.14 10.91
N VAL A 195 9.95 -6.35 10.56
CA VAL A 195 8.61 -6.83 10.88
C VAL A 195 8.41 -6.89 12.39
N ARG A 196 9.38 -7.44 13.13
CA ARG A 196 9.34 -7.49 14.60
C ARG A 196 9.29 -6.10 15.21
N PHE A 197 10.18 -5.20 14.79
CA PHE A 197 10.20 -3.83 15.29
C PHE A 197 8.87 -3.10 15.03
N ALA A 198 8.31 -3.24 13.84
CA ALA A 198 7.01 -2.66 13.51
C ALA A 198 5.87 -3.25 14.37
N ARG A 199 5.88 -4.56 14.63
CA ARG A 199 4.87 -5.24 15.47
C ARG A 199 4.90 -4.79 16.92
N GLU A 200 6.07 -4.48 17.45
CA GLU A 200 6.20 -4.00 18.84
C GLU A 200 5.76 -2.53 19.00
N ARG A 201 5.81 -1.73 17.93
CA ARG A 201 5.58 -0.28 17.98
C ARG A 201 4.27 0.20 17.34
N VAL A 202 3.67 -0.60 16.46
CA VAL A 202 2.50 -0.20 15.66
C VAL A 202 1.32 -1.09 15.98
N ALA A 203 0.21 -0.45 16.35
CA ALA A 203 -1.05 -1.14 16.60
C ALA A 203 -1.65 -1.73 15.30
N GLY A 204 -2.55 -2.69 15.46
CA GLY A 204 -3.32 -3.25 14.35
C GLY A 204 -4.24 -2.21 13.70
N LEU A 205 -4.69 -2.51 12.48
CA LEU A 205 -5.66 -1.67 11.78
C LEU A 205 -7.07 -1.90 12.33
N GLU A 206 -7.77 -0.82 12.66
CA GLU A 206 -9.16 -0.85 13.14
C GLU A 206 -10.11 -0.10 12.18
N CYS A 207 -11.15 -0.79 11.71
CA CYS A 207 -12.16 -0.25 10.81
C CYS A 207 -13.56 -0.24 11.45
N GLU A 208 -13.79 0.61 12.44
CA GLU A 208 -15.07 0.71 13.16
C GLU A 208 -16.26 0.99 12.22
N GLY A 209 -16.11 1.89 11.23
CA GLY A 209 -17.17 2.22 10.29
C GLY A 209 -17.63 1.04 9.41
N LEU A 210 -16.75 0.08 9.13
CA LEU A 210 -17.13 -1.13 8.41
C LEU A 210 -17.94 -2.07 9.31
N GLU A 211 -17.52 -2.24 10.57
CA GLU A 211 -18.26 -3.03 11.55
C GLU A 211 -19.62 -2.39 11.88
N GLU A 212 -19.71 -1.06 11.91
CA GLU A 212 -20.97 -0.32 11.97
C GLU A 212 -21.87 -0.63 10.76
N GLY A 213 -21.33 -0.57 9.55
CA GLY A 213 -22.07 -0.91 8.33
C GLY A 213 -22.54 -2.38 8.33
N ARG A 214 -21.71 -3.29 8.86
CA ARG A 214 -22.02 -4.72 8.97
C ARG A 214 -23.16 -5.00 9.96
N ARG A 215 -23.34 -4.16 10.99
CA ARG A 215 -24.51 -4.22 11.88
C ARG A 215 -25.83 -3.85 11.20
N GLY A 216 -25.78 -3.24 10.01
CA GLY A 216 -26.98 -2.88 9.23
C GLY A 216 -27.77 -1.71 9.81
N GLU A 217 -27.17 -0.93 10.70
CA GLU A 217 -27.84 0.20 11.36
C GLU A 217 -27.79 1.46 10.48
N TRP A 218 -28.94 2.09 10.27
CA TRP A 218 -29.01 3.40 9.61
C TRP A 218 -28.49 4.51 10.52
N ARG A 219 -27.48 5.27 10.06
CA ARG A 219 -26.83 6.35 10.84
C ARG A 219 -27.35 7.77 10.54
N GLY A 220 -28.37 7.90 9.69
CA GLY A 220 -28.91 9.19 9.29
C GLY A 220 -28.07 9.91 8.22
N VAL A 221 -28.55 11.07 7.78
CA VAL A 221 -27.82 11.96 6.86
C VAL A 221 -27.10 13.03 7.68
N ARG A 222 -25.78 13.16 7.49
CA ARG A 222 -25.01 14.29 8.01
C ARG A 222 -24.88 15.36 6.94
N VAL A 223 -25.30 16.58 7.26
CA VAL A 223 -25.21 17.75 6.36
C VAL A 223 -24.47 18.86 7.08
N SER A 224 -23.39 19.36 6.47
CA SER A 224 -22.70 20.57 6.91
C SER A 224 -23.10 21.76 6.03
N VAL A 225 -23.30 22.92 6.66
CA VAL A 225 -23.64 24.17 5.99
C VAL A 225 -22.38 25.02 5.91
N THR A 226 -21.95 25.37 4.69
CA THR A 226 -20.81 26.29 4.45
C THR A 226 -21.27 27.56 3.75
#